data_AF-A0A8X6XK96-F1
#
_entry.id   AF-A0A8X6XK96-F1
#
_cell.length_a   1.000
_cell.length_b   1.000
_cell.length_c   1.000
_cell.angle_alpha   90.00
_cell.angle_beta   90.00
_cell.angle_gamma   90.00
#
_symmetry.space_group_name_H-M   'P 1'
#
loop_
_entity.id
_entity.type
_entity.pdbx_description
1 polymer ?
#
loop_
_entity_poly.entity_id
_entity_poly.type
_entity_poly.pdbx_seq_one_letter_code
_entity_poly.pdbx_strand_id
1 'polypeptide(L)'
;MDVYSQYFVREYRKRKQFHYVNDMSFKTYIQDVLKMVDEDASISAPAMKIMDALMKDMFNQLANGTKNLMEKEKKRTLDHLDVKCASLELLRGEVARHAIAEGSKAVQSFMNNVYGDNAD
;
A
#
# COMPACT_ATOMS: atom_id res chain seq x y z
N MET A 1 0.97 32.71 17.06
CA MET A 1 0.49 31.33 17.29
C MET A 1 1.66 30.54 17.84
N ASP A 2 1.59 30.11 19.09
CA ASP A 2 2.77 29.63 19.81
C ASP A 2 3.18 28.22 19.38
N VAL A 3 4.47 27.92 19.49
CA VAL A 3 5.12 26.72 18.94
C VAL A 3 4.43 25.43 19.41
N TYR A 4 3.98 25.38 20.67
CA TYR A 4 3.21 24.26 21.24
C TYR A 4 1.87 24.01 20.52
N SER A 5 1.18 25.07 20.10
CA SER A 5 -0.09 24.96 19.37
C SER A 5 0.15 24.40 17.96
N GLN A 6 1.25 24.77 17.30
CA GLN A 6 1.64 24.19 16.01
C GLN A 6 2.05 22.71 16.14
N TYR A 7 2.80 22.33 17.17
CA TYR A 7 3.13 20.93 17.46
C TYR A 7 1.86 20.10 17.70
N PHE A 8 0.94 20.59 18.52
CA PHE A 8 -0.31 19.89 18.82
C PHE A 8 -1.18 19.69 17.57
N VAL A 9 -1.38 20.74 16.76
CA VAL A 9 -2.16 20.67 15.51
C VAL A 9 -1.50 19.72 14.50
N ARG A 10 -0.17 19.72 14.39
CA ARG A 10 0.59 18.81 13.50
C ARG A 10 0.42 17.34 13.91
N GLU A 11 0.52 17.03 15.20
CA GLU A 11 0.34 15.65 15.68
C GLU A 11 -1.12 15.17 15.62
N TYR A 12 -2.09 16.03 15.90
CA TYR A 12 -3.50 15.70 15.72
C TYR A 12 -3.85 15.41 14.25
N ARG A 13 -3.29 16.19 13.33
CA ARG A 13 -3.53 16.04 11.89
C ARG A 13 -2.85 14.80 11.31
N LYS A 14 -1.68 14.39 11.84
CA LYS A 14 -1.06 13.08 11.53
C LYS A 14 -1.94 11.91 11.97
N ARG A 15 -2.53 11.97 13.17
CA ARG A 15 -3.40 10.90 13.71
C ARG A 15 -4.68 10.66 12.90
N LYS A 16 -5.23 11.69 12.25
CA LYS A 16 -6.44 11.55 11.41
C LYS A 16 -6.17 11.06 9.98
N GLN A 17 -4.96 11.15 9.45
CA GLN A 17 -4.70 10.80 8.03
C GLN A 17 -4.82 9.30 7.72
N PHE A 18 -4.57 8.42 8.70
CA PHE A 18 -4.57 6.96 8.49
C PHE A 18 -5.80 6.24 9.06
N HIS A 19 -6.76 6.98 9.61
CA HIS A 19 -7.92 6.38 10.28
C HIS A 19 -8.77 5.53 9.32
N TYR A 20 -8.89 5.98 8.06
CA TYR A 20 -9.66 5.29 7.02
C TYR A 20 -9.17 3.86 6.74
N VAL A 21 -7.86 3.63 6.77
CA VAL A 21 -7.27 2.30 6.50
C VAL A 21 -7.57 1.32 7.64
N ASN A 22 -7.64 1.81 8.89
CA ASN A 22 -7.97 0.99 10.04
C ASN A 22 -9.43 0.53 10.03
N ASP A 23 -10.32 1.33 9.44
CA ASP A 23 -11.74 1.03 9.29
C ASP A 23 -12.03 0.11 8.08
N MET A 24 -11.09 0.00 7.14
CA MET A 24 -11.16 -0.95 6.02
C MET A 24 -10.79 -2.37 6.45
N SER A 25 -11.19 -3.38 5.66
CA SER A 25 -10.92 -4.79 5.94
C SER A 25 -10.41 -5.47 4.67
N PHE A 26 -9.25 -6.11 4.75
CA PHE A 26 -8.63 -6.87 3.67
C PHE A 26 -9.10 -8.33 3.61
N LYS A 27 -9.97 -8.76 4.53
CA LYS A 27 -10.35 -10.17 4.71
C LYS A 27 -10.80 -10.88 3.44
N THR A 28 -11.64 -10.24 2.61
CA THR A 28 -12.13 -10.82 1.35
C THR A 28 -10.95 -11.10 0.40
N TYR A 29 -10.09 -10.10 0.18
CA TYR A 29 -8.92 -10.25 -0.69
C TYR A 29 -7.93 -11.30 -0.17
N ILE A 30 -7.75 -11.39 1.15
CA ILE A 30 -6.90 -12.42 1.76
C ILE A 30 -7.48 -13.82 1.48
N GLN A 31 -8.80 -13.99 1.53
CA GLN A 31 -9.45 -15.26 1.19
C GLN A 31 -9.34 -15.58 -0.30
N ASP A 32 -9.52 -14.59 -1.17
CA ASP A 32 -9.42 -14.79 -2.61
C ASP A 32 -8.01 -15.21 -3.01
N VAL A 33 -6.98 -14.54 -2.47
CA VAL A 33 -5.57 -14.91 -2.70
C VAL A 33 -5.23 -16.27 -2.11
N LEU A 34 -5.77 -16.63 -0.94
CA LEU A 34 -5.55 -17.96 -0.35
C LEU A 34 -6.06 -19.06 -1.29
N LYS A 35 -7.26 -18.89 -1.84
CA LYS A 35 -7.85 -19.85 -2.78
C LYS A 35 -7.09 -19.97 -4.10
N MET A 36 -6.44 -18.89 -4.55
CA MET A 36 -5.57 -18.95 -5.73
C MET A 36 -4.32 -19.82 -5.50
N VAL A 37 -3.90 -20.00 -4.25
CA VAL A 37 -2.73 -20.82 -3.88
C VAL A 37 -3.13 -22.26 -3.55
N ASP A 38 -4.20 -22.42 -2.77
CA ASP A 38 -4.75 -23.72 -2.35
C ASP A 38 -6.26 -23.58 -2.14
N GLU A 39 -7.04 -24.26 -2.99
CA GLU A 39 -8.51 -24.20 -2.97
C GLU A 39 -9.13 -24.85 -1.72
N ASP A 40 -8.44 -25.83 -1.13
CA ASP A 40 -8.91 -26.58 0.04
C ASP A 40 -8.46 -25.92 1.36
N ALA A 41 -7.50 -24.99 1.30
CA ALA A 41 -7.02 -24.29 2.48
C ALA A 41 -8.07 -23.34 3.07
N SER A 42 -8.08 -23.27 4.40
CA SER A 42 -8.88 -22.31 5.16
C SER A 42 -8.04 -21.63 6.23
N ILE A 43 -8.44 -20.40 6.57
CA ILE A 43 -7.76 -19.58 7.57
C ILE A 43 -8.68 -19.37 8.77
N SER A 44 -8.14 -19.59 9.97
CA SER A 44 -8.90 -19.40 11.21
C SER A 44 -9.21 -17.92 11.46
N ALA A 45 -10.29 -17.63 12.18
CA ALA A 45 -10.67 -16.25 12.50
C ALA A 45 -9.59 -15.44 13.25
N PRO A 46 -8.82 -16.02 14.20
CA PRO A 46 -7.67 -15.33 14.80
C PRO A 46 -6.55 -15.04 13.80
N ALA A 47 -6.19 -16.02 12.96
CA ALA A 47 -5.15 -15.83 11.94
C ALA A 47 -5.57 -14.77 10.90
N MET A 48 -6.85 -14.75 10.52
CA MET A 48 -7.40 -13.73 9.63
C MET A 48 -7.26 -12.32 10.20
N LYS A 49 -7.48 -12.13 11.51
CA LYS A 49 -7.27 -10.83 12.17
C LYS A 49 -5.80 -10.40 12.13
N ILE A 50 -4.88 -11.32 12.32
CA ILE A 50 -3.43 -11.05 12.23
C ILE A 50 -3.06 -10.64 10.79
N MET A 51 -3.57 -11.36 9.79
CA MET A 51 -3.32 -11.05 8.38
C MET A 51 -3.91 -9.68 7.97
N ASP A 52 -5.13 -9.37 8.40
CA ASP A 52 -5.75 -8.06 8.16
C ASP A 52 -4.93 -6.91 8.77
N ALA A 53 -4.43 -7.10 10.00
CA ALA A 53 -3.55 -6.13 10.65
C ALA A 53 -2.20 -5.99 9.92
N LEU A 54 -1.58 -7.10 9.51
CA LEU A 54 -0.34 -7.09 8.73
C LEU A 54 -0.50 -6.28 7.44
N MET A 55 -1.59 -6.47 6.71
CA MET A 55 -1.87 -5.73 5.48
C MET A 55 -2.01 -4.22 5.73
N LYS A 56 -2.71 -3.84 6.80
CA LYS A 56 -2.83 -2.43 7.21
C LYS A 56 -1.49 -1.83 7.59
N ASP A 57 -0.66 -2.55 8.32
CA ASP A 57 0.66 -2.09 8.74
C ASP A 57 1.59 -1.90 7.53
N MET A 58 1.58 -2.84 6.57
CA MET A 58 2.34 -2.71 5.32
C MET A 58 1.87 -1.52 4.49
N PHE A 59 0.55 -1.33 4.36
CA PHE A 59 0.00 -0.18 3.65
C PHE A 59 0.41 1.15 4.29
N ASN A 60 0.31 1.25 5.61
CA ASN A 60 0.69 2.45 6.35
C ASN A 60 2.18 2.75 6.20
N GLN A 61 3.04 1.73 6.23
CA GLN A 61 4.47 1.89 5.97
C GLN A 61 4.73 2.39 4.54
N LEU A 62 4.07 1.80 3.54
CA LEU A 62 4.19 2.21 2.14
C LEU A 62 3.73 3.64 1.91
N ALA A 63 2.57 4.01 2.42
CA ALA A 63 2.03 5.36 2.30
C ALA A 63 2.93 6.40 2.96
N ASN A 64 3.48 6.10 4.15
CA ASN A 64 4.42 6.99 4.82
C ASN A 64 5.76 7.11 4.08
N GLY A 65 6.33 5.99 3.62
CA GLY A 65 7.57 6.00 2.82
C GLY A 65 7.40 6.81 1.54
N THR A 66 6.29 6.58 0.83
CA THR A 66 5.95 7.30 -0.40
C THR A 66 5.76 8.80 -0.16
N LYS A 67 5.03 9.18 0.91
CA LYS A 67 4.88 10.58 1.30
C LYS A 67 6.22 11.25 1.57
N ASN A 68 7.10 10.59 2.34
CA ASN A 68 8.43 11.12 2.66
C ASN A 68 9.27 11.28 1.39
N LEU A 69 9.17 10.34 0.45
CA LEU A 69 9.84 10.43 -0.85
C LEU A 69 9.33 11.63 -1.66
N MET A 70 8.01 11.80 -1.76
CA MET A 70 7.41 12.94 -2.47
C MET A 70 7.80 14.29 -1.86
N GLU A 71 7.84 14.38 -0.52
CA GLU A 71 8.27 15.59 0.18
C GLU A 71 9.73 15.94 -0.12
N LYS A 72 10.63 14.95 -0.18
CA LYS A 72 12.05 15.14 -0.56
C LYS A 72 12.19 15.62 -2.01
N GLU A 73 11.44 15.02 -2.92
CA GLU A 73 11.42 15.36 -4.35
C GLU A 73 10.62 16.64 -4.67
N LYS A 74 9.98 17.25 -3.65
CA LYS A 74 9.08 18.42 -3.78
C LYS A 74 7.94 18.20 -4.79
N LYS A 75 7.50 16.96 -4.96
CA LYS A 75 6.38 16.59 -5.84
C LYS A 75 5.05 16.79 -5.11
N ARG A 76 4.04 17.24 -5.86
CA ARG A 76 2.65 17.37 -5.37
C ARG A 76 1.72 16.26 -5.85
N THR A 77 2.13 15.53 -6.87
CA THR A 77 1.36 14.43 -7.47
C THR A 77 2.13 13.14 -7.25
N LEU A 78 1.42 12.10 -6.80
CA LEU A 78 1.98 10.77 -6.61
C LEU A 78 2.06 10.04 -7.95
N ASP A 79 3.22 9.48 -8.26
CA ASP A 79 3.42 8.62 -9.44
C ASP A 79 3.67 7.15 -9.05
N HIS A 80 3.39 6.22 -9.97
CA HIS A 80 3.64 4.79 -9.79
C HIS A 80 5.12 4.48 -9.50
N LEU A 81 6.03 5.32 -10.03
CA LEU A 81 7.47 5.24 -9.73
C LEU A 81 7.78 5.59 -8.28
N ASP A 82 7.05 6.52 -7.66
CA ASP A 82 7.27 6.89 -6.26
C ASP A 82 6.86 5.73 -5.34
N VAL A 83 5.76 5.03 -5.66
CA VAL A 83 5.33 3.81 -4.95
C VAL A 83 6.33 2.68 -5.13
N LYS A 84 6.88 2.51 -6.34
CA LYS A 84 7.94 1.52 -6.62
C LYS A 84 9.20 1.80 -5.79
N CYS A 85 9.66 3.05 -5.74
CA CYS A 85 10.82 3.44 -4.95
C CYS A 85 10.57 3.27 -3.45
N ALA A 86 9.39 3.63 -2.94
CA ALA A 86 9.04 3.39 -1.54
C ALA A 86 8.97 1.90 -1.20
N SER A 87 8.46 1.06 -2.11
CA SER A 87 8.44 -0.39 -1.95
C SER A 87 9.85 -0.98 -1.84
N LEU A 88 10.79 -0.46 -2.63
CA LEU A 88 12.21 -0.81 -2.57
C LEU A 88 12.88 -0.40 -1.25
N GLU A 89 12.48 0.73 -0.66
CA GLU A 89 13.00 1.19 0.62
C GLU A 89 12.52 0.31 1.79
N LEU A 90 11.28 -0.18 1.70
CA LEU A 90 10.64 -0.97 2.76
C LEU A 90 11.00 -2.46 2.73
N LEU A 91 11.11 -3.04 1.55
CA LEU A 91 11.34 -4.47 1.36
C LEU A 91 12.82 -4.74 1.09
N ARG A 92 13.33 -5.91 1.50
CA ARG A 92 14.73 -6.31 1.30
C ARG A 92 14.83 -7.66 0.58
N GLY A 93 15.95 -7.89 -0.11
CA GLY A 93 16.26 -9.18 -0.75
C GLY A 93 15.29 -9.57 -1.87
N GLU A 94 15.01 -10.87 -2.01
CA GLU A 94 14.15 -11.41 -3.06
C GLU A 94 12.70 -10.89 -2.99
N VAL A 95 12.19 -10.62 -1.79
CA VAL A 95 10.83 -10.08 -1.62
C VAL A 95 10.67 -8.73 -2.32
N ALA A 96 11.68 -7.86 -2.24
CA ALA A 96 11.67 -6.58 -2.95
C ALA A 96 11.68 -6.79 -4.48
N ARG A 97 12.48 -7.73 -4.97
CA ARG A 97 12.58 -8.06 -6.40
C ARG A 97 11.24 -8.54 -6.96
N HIS A 98 10.58 -9.45 -6.24
CA HIS A 98 9.27 -9.97 -6.62
C HIS A 98 8.18 -8.90 -6.54
N ALA A 99 8.15 -8.08 -5.48
CA ALA A 99 7.17 -7.01 -5.34
C ALA A 99 7.22 -6.00 -6.50
N ILE A 100 8.43 -5.63 -6.96
CA ILE A 100 8.59 -4.75 -8.13
C ILE A 100 8.09 -5.41 -9.40
N ALA A 101 8.43 -6.69 -9.60
CA ALA A 101 8.03 -7.42 -10.80
C ALA A 101 6.49 -7.51 -10.89
N GLU A 102 5.83 -7.90 -9.81
CA GLU A 102 4.37 -7.97 -9.75
C GLU A 102 3.72 -6.58 -9.89
N GLY A 103 4.26 -5.56 -9.23
CA GLY A 103 3.79 -4.19 -9.38
C GLY A 103 3.90 -3.67 -10.82
N SER A 104 5.00 -3.98 -11.51
CA SER A 104 5.22 -3.56 -12.89
C SER A 104 4.28 -4.27 -13.87
N LYS A 105 4.02 -5.56 -13.64
CA LYS A 105 3.00 -6.33 -14.39
C LYS A 105 1.60 -5.73 -14.21
N ALA A 106 1.23 -5.40 -12.97
CA ALA A 106 -0.08 -4.80 -12.68
C ALA A 106 -0.27 -3.45 -13.40
N VAL A 107 0.74 -2.60 -13.41
CA VAL A 107 0.71 -1.32 -14.15
C VAL A 107 0.56 -1.55 -15.66
N GLN A 108 1.34 -2.47 -16.24
CA GLN A 108 1.21 -2.80 -17.66
C GLN A 108 -0.17 -3.36 -18.01
N SER A 109 -0.69 -4.29 -17.20
CA SER A 109 -2.02 -4.84 -17.43
C SER A 109 -3.10 -3.76 -17.38
N PHE A 110 -2.99 -2.81 -16.45
CA PHE A 110 -3.91 -1.68 -16.38
C PHE A 110 -3.82 -0.79 -17.62
N MET A 111 -2.60 -0.43 -18.05
CA MET A 111 -2.40 0.38 -19.25
C MET A 111 -2.96 -0.32 -20.50
N ASN A 112 -2.71 -1.62 -20.65
CA ASN A 112 -3.22 -2.41 -21.78
C ASN A 112 -4.74 -2.48 -21.77
N ASN A 113 -5.38 -2.67 -20.61
CA ASN A 113 -6.84 -2.70 -20.55
C ASN A 113 -7.48 -1.33 -20.84
N VAL A 114 -6.81 -0.22 -20.48
CA VAL A 114 -7.33 1.13 -20.70
C VAL A 114 -7.13 1.61 -22.14
N TYR A 115 -6.01 1.25 -22.76
CA TYR A 115 -5.64 1.74 -24.11
C TYR A 115 -5.76 0.68 -25.21
N GLY A 116 -5.89 -0.60 -24.87
CA GLY A 116 -5.91 -1.73 -25.81
C GLY A 116 -7.24 -1.93 -26.54
N ASP A 117 -8.36 -1.48 -25.98
CA ASP A 117 -9.68 -1.59 -26.63
C ASP A 117 -9.93 -0.52 -27.72
N ASN A 118 -9.01 0.44 -27.90
CA ASN A 118 -9.11 1.50 -28.92
C ASN A 118 -8.13 1.30 -30.09
N ALA A 119 -7.57 0.09 -30.22
CA ALA A 119 -6.66 -0.28 -31.29
C ALA A 119 -7.32 -1.31 -32.23
N ASP A 120 -8.54 -1.03 -32.67
CA ASP A 120 -9.21 -1.64 -33.83
C ASP A 120 -9.87 -0.55 -34.68
#